data_AF-A0A5J4YEB1-F1
#
_entry.id   AF-A0A5J4YEB1-F1
#
_cell.length_a   1.000
_cell.length_b   1.000
_cell.length_c   1.000
_cell.angle_alpha   90.00
_cell.angle_beta   90.00
_cell.angle_gamma   90.00
#
_symmetry.space_group_name_H-M   'P 1'
#
loop_
_entity.id
_entity.type
_entity.pdbx_description
1 polymer ?
#
loop_
_entity_poly.entity_id
_entity_poly.type
_entity_poly.pdbx_seq_one_letter_code
_entity_poly.pdbx_strand_id
1 'polypeptide(L)'
;MWWSKKPQTPAAEPVSKAEQKRLKKKCVAPLKALQSCKRANPDLPLAYARLESRAIECYAEVLAPQQALAFKECYLQKAEEQEHSDYAANDCQVYVAAMQEALKQRGCDPLQ
;
A
#
# COMPACT_ATOMS: atom_id res chain seq x y z
N MET A 1 -29.82 -21.95 27.26
CA MET A 1 -29.64 -20.58 26.72
C MET A 1 -28.15 -20.34 26.53
N TRP A 2 -27.60 -20.57 25.34
CA TRP A 2 -26.19 -20.32 25.04
C TRP A 2 -26.04 -18.90 24.50
N TRP A 3 -25.29 -18.07 25.22
CA TRP A 3 -25.01 -16.70 24.83
C TRP A 3 -23.83 -16.70 23.86
N SER A 4 -24.10 -16.48 22.58
CA SER A 4 -23.07 -16.20 21.58
C SER A 4 -22.41 -14.86 21.88
N LYS A 5 -21.21 -14.89 22.46
CA LYS A 5 -20.30 -13.73 22.47
C LYS A 5 -19.93 -13.42 21.02
N LYS A 6 -20.53 -12.39 20.42
CA LYS A 6 -20.04 -11.82 19.18
C LYS A 6 -18.60 -11.33 19.44
N PRO A 7 -17.60 -11.73 18.64
CA PRO A 7 -16.28 -11.12 18.75
C PRO A 7 -16.42 -9.64 18.41
N GLN A 8 -16.17 -8.77 19.38
CA GLN A 8 -16.00 -7.34 19.14
C GLN A 8 -14.80 -7.17 18.22
N THR A 9 -15.07 -6.89 16.94
CA THR A 9 -14.06 -6.41 16.01
C THR A 9 -13.51 -5.11 16.61
N PRO A 10 -12.21 -5.02 16.93
CA PRO A 10 -11.66 -3.76 17.42
C PRO A 10 -11.90 -2.71 16.33
N ALA A 11 -12.60 -1.62 16.70
CA ALA A 11 -12.76 -0.48 15.84
C ALA A 11 -11.36 -0.02 15.41
N ALA A 12 -11.12 0.07 14.12
CA ALA A 12 -9.85 0.50 13.60
C ALA A 12 -9.43 1.82 14.23
N GLU A 13 -8.26 1.85 14.87
CA GLU A 13 -7.73 3.09 15.42
C GLU A 13 -7.47 4.07 14.27
N PRO A 14 -8.10 5.27 14.32
CA PRO A 14 -7.91 6.26 13.28
C PRO A 14 -6.46 6.74 13.25
N VAL A 15 -5.97 7.05 12.05
CA VAL A 15 -4.59 7.51 11.85
C VAL A 15 -4.28 8.73 12.74
N SER A 16 -3.34 8.55 13.67
CA SER A 16 -2.92 9.57 14.62
C SER A 16 -2.27 10.77 13.91
N LYS A 17 -2.28 11.95 14.57
CA LYS A 17 -1.61 13.16 14.03
C LYS A 17 -0.11 12.95 13.77
N ALA A 18 0.54 12.12 14.59
CA ALA A 18 1.94 11.78 14.42
C ALA A 18 2.17 10.94 13.15
N GLU A 19 1.32 9.93 12.91
CA GLU A 19 1.34 9.12 11.69
C GLU A 19 1.03 9.95 10.45
N GLN A 20 0.03 10.84 10.49
CA GLN A 20 -0.28 11.76 9.39
C GLN A 20 0.92 12.65 9.03
N LYS A 21 1.65 13.16 10.04
CA LYS A 21 2.87 13.96 9.81
C LYS A 21 3.97 13.13 9.16
N ARG A 22 4.14 11.87 9.58
CA ARG A 22 5.12 10.94 8.97
C ARG A 22 4.76 10.62 7.52
N LEU A 23 3.49 10.32 7.25
CA LEU A 23 2.96 10.09 5.88
C LEU A 23 3.21 11.31 4.99
N LYS A 24 2.84 12.51 5.45
CA LYS A 24 3.07 13.76 4.70
C LYS A 24 4.56 14.05 4.46
N LYS A 25 5.45 13.63 5.36
CA LYS A 25 6.89 13.85 5.16
C LYS A 25 7.51 12.82 4.21
N LYS A 26 7.12 11.55 4.34
CA LYS A 26 7.76 10.44 3.64
C LYS A 26 7.12 10.15 2.27
N CYS A 27 5.79 10.26 2.19
CA CYS A 27 5.01 9.76 1.05
C CYS A 27 4.49 10.86 0.11
N VAL A 28 4.82 12.14 0.35
CA VAL A 28 4.35 13.24 -0.52
C VAL A 28 4.93 13.17 -1.92
N ALA A 29 6.20 12.77 -2.05
CA ALA A 29 6.88 12.67 -3.33
C ALA A 29 6.28 11.58 -4.23
N PRO A 30 6.14 10.31 -3.78
CA PRO A 30 5.51 9.27 -4.60
C PRO A 30 4.05 9.59 -4.94
N LEU A 31 3.29 10.19 -4.00
CA LEU A 31 1.93 10.64 -4.30
C LEU A 31 1.86 11.72 -5.37
N LYS A 32 2.72 12.73 -5.31
CA LYS A 32 2.76 13.79 -6.34
C LYS A 32 3.15 13.22 -7.71
N ALA A 33 4.12 12.30 -7.73
CA ALA A 33 4.50 11.60 -8.96
C ALA A 33 3.34 10.80 -9.54
N LEU A 34 2.62 10.05 -8.69
CA LEU A 34 1.43 9.31 -9.08
C LEU A 34 0.34 10.22 -9.65
N GLN A 35 -0.02 11.29 -8.94
CA GLN A 35 -1.04 12.24 -9.38
C GLN A 35 -0.67 12.91 -10.72
N SER A 36 0.60 13.27 -10.89
CA SER A 36 1.09 13.86 -12.14
C SER A 36 1.03 12.87 -13.29
N CYS A 37 1.39 11.61 -13.05
CA CYS A 37 1.32 10.55 -14.05
C CYS A 37 -0.12 10.23 -14.44
N LYS A 38 -1.05 10.12 -13.46
CA LYS A 38 -2.49 9.94 -13.71
C LYS A 38 -3.08 11.08 -14.56
N ARG A 39 -2.67 12.33 -14.31
CA ARG A 39 -3.11 13.49 -15.11
C ARG A 39 -2.57 13.46 -16.54
N ALA A 40 -1.34 12.99 -16.71
CA ALA A 40 -0.71 12.90 -18.04
C ALA A 40 -1.22 11.70 -18.85
N ASN A 41 -1.67 10.63 -18.18
CA ASN A 41 -2.05 9.37 -18.81
C ASN A 41 -3.36 8.82 -18.22
N PRO A 42 -4.50 9.53 -18.36
CA PRO A 42 -5.76 9.13 -17.73
C PRO A 42 -6.28 7.77 -18.23
N ASP A 43 -6.01 7.42 -19.50
CA ASP A 43 -6.53 6.21 -20.14
C ASP A 43 -5.55 5.02 -20.11
N LEU A 44 -4.38 5.18 -19.46
CA LEU A 44 -3.33 4.15 -19.42
C LEU A 44 -3.03 3.74 -17.96
N PRO A 45 -3.88 2.91 -17.34
CA PRO A 45 -3.67 2.48 -15.95
C PRO A 45 -2.34 1.76 -15.71
N LEU A 46 -1.87 1.03 -16.72
CA LEU A 46 -0.56 0.37 -16.68
C LEU A 46 0.60 1.37 -16.58
N ALA A 47 0.45 2.60 -17.10
CA ALA A 47 1.50 3.62 -17.08
C ALA A 47 1.80 4.14 -15.66
N TYR A 48 0.84 4.06 -14.74
CA TYR A 48 0.99 4.52 -13.37
C TYR A 48 0.86 3.43 -12.30
N ALA A 49 0.56 2.17 -12.67
CA ALA A 49 0.43 1.04 -11.74
C ALA A 49 1.63 0.89 -10.79
N ARG A 50 2.86 1.05 -11.31
CA ARG A 50 4.09 0.99 -10.48
C ARG A 50 4.15 2.13 -9.45
N LEU A 51 3.68 3.32 -9.81
CA LEU A 51 3.60 4.46 -8.90
C LEU A 51 2.51 4.27 -7.84
N GLU A 52 1.41 3.58 -8.18
CA GLU A 52 0.37 3.20 -7.22
C GLU A 52 0.93 2.24 -6.18
N SER A 53 1.56 1.13 -6.61
CA SER A 53 2.20 0.17 -5.70
C SER A 53 3.20 0.85 -4.77
N ARG A 54 3.98 1.80 -5.29
CA ARG A 54 4.97 2.55 -4.49
C ARG A 54 4.35 3.56 -3.53
N ALA A 55 3.21 4.18 -3.89
CA ALA A 55 2.47 5.04 -2.99
C ALA A 55 1.84 4.23 -1.84
N ILE A 56 1.26 3.07 -2.16
CA ILE A 56 0.71 2.11 -1.19
C ILE A 56 1.79 1.61 -0.25
N GLU A 57 2.93 1.16 -0.79
CA GLU A 57 4.08 0.69 0.00
C GLU A 57 4.51 1.77 1.00
N CYS A 58 4.69 3.02 0.56
CA CYS A 58 5.11 4.09 1.47
C CYS A 58 4.12 4.32 2.63
N TYR A 59 2.82 4.25 2.34
CA TYR A 59 1.79 4.37 3.37
C TYR A 59 1.79 3.17 4.32
N ALA A 60 1.93 1.97 3.76
CA ALA A 60 2.00 0.73 4.52
C ALA A 60 3.25 0.69 5.41
N GLU A 61 4.40 1.21 5.00
CA GLU A 61 5.59 1.31 5.87
C GLU A 61 5.34 2.11 7.17
N VAL A 62 4.33 2.99 7.18
CA VAL A 62 3.97 3.78 8.35
C VAL A 62 2.82 3.14 9.14
N LEU A 63 1.79 2.65 8.46
CA LEU A 63 0.53 2.22 9.08
C LEU A 63 0.34 0.69 9.14
N ALA A 64 1.00 -0.04 8.26
CA ALA A 64 0.88 -1.49 8.06
C ALA A 64 2.28 -2.11 7.80
N PRO A 65 3.25 -1.95 8.73
CA PRO A 65 4.65 -2.25 8.47
C PRO A 65 4.91 -3.73 8.20
N GLN A 66 4.08 -4.63 8.72
CA GLN A 66 4.19 -6.07 8.46
C GLN A 66 3.85 -6.40 6.99
N GLN A 67 2.79 -5.81 6.46
CA GLN A 67 2.37 -5.98 5.07
C GLN A 67 3.40 -5.34 4.12
N ALA A 68 3.96 -4.19 4.49
CA ALA A 68 5.03 -3.55 3.73
C ALA A 68 6.32 -4.39 3.70
N LEU A 69 6.67 -5.04 4.81
CA LEU A 69 7.82 -5.93 4.87
C LEU A 69 7.63 -7.13 3.95
N ALA A 70 6.47 -7.78 3.99
CA ALA A 70 6.16 -8.93 3.13
C ALA A 70 6.23 -8.57 1.63
N PHE A 71 5.74 -7.37 1.25
CA PHE A 71 5.91 -6.87 -0.11
C PHE A 71 7.38 -6.69 -0.49
N LYS A 72 8.21 -6.13 0.40
CA LYS A 72 9.64 -5.94 0.15
C LYS A 72 10.40 -7.25 0.04
N GLU A 73 10.08 -8.23 0.87
CA GLU A 73 10.68 -9.56 0.80
C GLU A 73 10.36 -10.21 -0.55
N CYS A 74 9.10 -10.16 -1.00
CA CYS A 74 8.72 -10.61 -2.33
C CYS A 74 9.49 -9.87 -3.43
N TYR A 75 9.57 -8.54 -3.35
CA TYR A 75 10.27 -7.72 -4.35
C TYR A 75 11.77 -8.00 -4.40
N LEU A 76 12.42 -8.17 -3.24
CA LEU A 76 13.85 -8.49 -3.14
C LEU A 76 14.13 -9.89 -3.67
N GLN A 77 13.33 -10.88 -3.29
CA GLN A 77 13.45 -12.24 -3.80
C GLN A 77 13.33 -12.25 -5.33
N LYS A 78 12.37 -11.53 -5.88
CA LYS A 78 12.18 -11.43 -7.34
C LYS A 78 13.30 -10.66 -8.03
N ALA A 79 13.92 -9.68 -7.37
CA ALA A 79 15.09 -8.98 -7.90
C ALA A 79 16.34 -9.89 -7.94
N GLU A 80 16.48 -10.78 -6.96
CA GLU A 80 17.58 -11.77 -6.89
C GLU A 80 17.43 -12.90 -7.92
N GLU A 81 16.20 -13.28 -8.25
CA GLU A 81 15.88 -14.29 -9.27
C GLU A 81 16.25 -13.85 -10.72
N GLN A 82 16.87 -12.66 -10.90
CA GLN A 82 17.28 -12.06 -12.19
C GLN A 82 16.17 -11.98 -13.24
N GLU A 83 14.89 -12.11 -12.85
CA GLU A 83 13.76 -11.70 -13.67
C GLU A 83 13.77 -10.16 -13.73
N HIS A 84 14.62 -9.61 -14.61
CA HIS A 84 14.71 -8.21 -15.00
C HIS A 84 13.45 -7.72 -15.75
N SER A 85 12.27 -8.15 -15.33
CA SER A 85 11.05 -7.85 -16.05
C SER A 85 10.04 -7.22 -15.13
N ASP A 86 9.22 -6.37 -15.73
CA ASP A 86 8.07 -5.73 -15.11
C ASP A 86 7.08 -6.76 -14.47
N TYR A 87 7.33 -8.08 -14.59
CA TYR A 87 6.63 -9.17 -13.92
C TYR A 87 6.89 -9.28 -12.41
N ALA A 88 8.05 -8.84 -11.89
CA ALA A 88 8.29 -8.85 -10.44
C ALA A 88 7.24 -8.02 -9.67
N ALA A 89 6.69 -6.98 -10.31
CA ALA A 89 5.59 -6.18 -9.76
C ALA A 89 4.22 -6.89 -9.85
N ASN A 90 4.01 -7.76 -10.84
CA ASN A 90 2.80 -8.56 -10.98
C ASN A 90 2.75 -9.71 -9.97
N ASP A 91 3.88 -10.41 -9.77
CA ASP A 91 3.95 -11.52 -8.83
C ASP A 91 3.73 -11.08 -7.38
N CYS A 92 4.13 -9.85 -7.04
CA CYS A 92 3.92 -9.28 -5.72
C CYS A 92 2.58 -8.53 -5.56
N GLN A 93 1.65 -8.59 -6.54
CA GLN A 93 0.36 -7.88 -6.46
C GLN A 93 -0.51 -8.31 -5.27
N VAL A 94 -0.43 -9.59 -4.86
CA VAL A 94 -1.14 -10.09 -3.66
C VAL A 94 -0.75 -9.29 -2.43
N TYR A 95 0.53 -8.93 -2.28
CA TYR A 95 1.01 -8.12 -1.17
C TYR A 95 0.59 -6.66 -1.30
N VAL A 96 0.46 -6.12 -2.52
CA VAL A 96 -0.10 -4.79 -2.76
C VAL A 96 -1.57 -4.72 -2.31
N ALA A 97 -2.37 -5.74 -2.65
CA ALA A 97 -3.76 -5.83 -2.21
C ALA A 97 -3.86 -5.94 -0.68
N ALA A 98 -2.99 -6.75 -0.06
CA ALA A 98 -2.93 -6.88 1.41
C ALA A 98 -2.55 -5.56 2.10
N MET A 99 -1.61 -4.80 1.55
CA MET A 99 -1.28 -3.46 2.04
C MET A 99 -2.46 -2.49 1.89
N GLN A 100 -3.14 -2.48 0.74
CA GLN A 100 -4.33 -1.64 0.53
C GLN A 100 -5.44 -1.97 1.52
N GLU A 101 -5.70 -3.25 1.77
CA GLU A 101 -6.72 -3.67 2.72
C GLU A 101 -6.37 -3.22 4.14
N ALA A 102 -5.12 -3.42 4.57
CA ALA A 102 -4.65 -2.97 5.88
C ALA A 102 -4.76 -1.44 6.04
N LEU A 103 -4.47 -0.68 4.99
CA LEU A 103 -4.62 0.78 4.98
C LEU A 103 -6.10 1.20 5.05
N LYS A 104 -6.99 0.54 4.29
CA LYS A 104 -8.43 0.77 4.35
C LYS A 104 -9.00 0.46 5.72
N GLN A 105 -8.55 -0.61 6.36
CA GLN A 105 -8.91 -0.93 7.74
C GLN A 105 -8.54 0.23 8.65
N ARG A 106 -7.37 0.86 8.48
CA ARG A 106 -6.94 2.07 9.24
C ARG A 106 -7.64 3.37 8.84
N GLY A 107 -8.64 3.33 7.94
CA GLY A 107 -9.33 4.50 7.43
C GLY A 107 -8.46 5.37 6.52
N CYS A 108 -7.46 4.78 5.86
CA CYS A 108 -6.52 5.48 5.00
C CYS A 108 -6.56 4.88 3.58
N ASP A 109 -6.92 5.69 2.59
CA ASP A 109 -6.82 5.30 1.17
C ASP A 109 -5.79 6.19 0.48
N PRO A 110 -4.59 5.68 0.11
CA PRO A 110 -3.56 6.46 -0.58
C PRO A 110 -3.94 6.85 -2.01
N LEU A 111 -4.96 6.23 -2.59
CA LEU A 111 -5.30 6.36 -4.01
C LEU A 111 -6.55 7.21 -4.28
N GLN A 112 -7.29 7.59 -3.23
CA GLN A 112 -8.39 8.56 -3.28
C GLN A 112 -7.91 10.01 -3.14
#